data_AF-A0A6M0F7V1-F1
#
_entry.id   AF-A0A6M0F7V1-F1
#
_cell.length_a   1.000
_cell.length_b   1.000
_cell.length_c   1.000
_cell.angle_alpha   90.00
_cell.angle_beta   90.00
_cell.angle_gamma   90.00
#
_symmetry.space_group_name_H-M   'P 1'
#
loop_
_entity.id
_entity.type
_entity.pdbx_description
1 polymer ?
#
loop_
_entity_poly.entity_id
_entity_poly.type
_entity_poly.pdbx_seq_one_letter_code
_entity_poly.pdbx_strand_id
1 'polypeptide(L)'
;YLDLDLIRTAQQNLGLNVEETSTDHWFPDSGIVYGVREDAVREDAILRPHGVAGSAEVAWTTCGHNATFETTGGANNSECRMEADPAILQDPPLNSSNLISPKAVDYYPDPERRPHGFRLRNGMRLDRSSINPRGLSLITDQPLYIQGDFNLHQTPTCNGSDNCRLEEFKTKLDAINYSNFYTRNQLDVRFAKSATDLWRTSELLTDAITITSKNFCDGSIEDAFDTAGVGDNAKITGAKNTAYGCTGNRDRTSYLNQNRPNDGSAIWKHEDESDTTSPILISRNGNPVLTNDSEYPTNNYYRFQDGKPRILEANQRVNTMMISGLVPSRKDQSYGGLHNFPRFVAQWPVLYISGGFLQLNFSNYATAPFDQDAWEPNENARGNRESIRYYSPPARRWGYDVGLQYVPAGPIAQRFVSAQHIRSEFYSEPPADDPYMANLCHHLTDEPEARCPS
;
A
#
# COMPACT_ATOMS: atom_id res chain seq x y z
N TYR A 1 9.04 -6.69 -3.32
CA TYR A 1 8.61 -6.98 -1.93
C TYR A 1 9.84 -6.88 -1.04
N LEU A 2 9.67 -6.50 0.23
CA LEU A 2 10.73 -6.49 1.24
C LEU A 2 10.48 -7.65 2.21
N ASP A 3 11.34 -8.66 2.17
CA ASP A 3 11.29 -9.80 3.08
C ASP A 3 12.11 -9.49 4.33
N LEU A 4 11.43 -9.24 5.44
CA LEU A 4 12.08 -8.78 6.67
C LEU A 4 12.85 -9.89 7.37
N ASP A 5 12.53 -11.16 7.11
CA ASP A 5 13.26 -12.26 7.72
C ASP A 5 14.64 -12.42 7.08
N LEU A 6 14.74 -12.26 5.76
CA LEU A 6 16.01 -12.26 5.03
C LEU A 6 16.95 -11.14 5.51
N ILE A 7 16.40 -9.97 5.83
CA ILE A 7 17.20 -8.81 6.26
C ILE A 7 17.65 -8.98 7.72
N ARG A 8 16.87 -9.73 8.51
CA ARG A 8 17.14 -10.03 9.93
C ARG A 8 18.14 -11.16 10.11
N THR A 9 18.16 -12.16 9.24
CA THR A 9 19.09 -13.29 9.38
C THR A 9 20.50 -12.91 8.92
N ALA A 10 21.52 -13.39 9.64
CA ALA A 10 22.91 -13.28 9.18
C ALA A 10 23.10 -14.16 7.93
N GLN A 11 24.08 -13.82 7.08
CA GLN A 11 24.38 -14.41 5.76
C GLN A 11 24.38 -15.94 5.63
N GLN A 12 24.38 -16.72 6.72
CA GLN A 12 24.49 -18.18 6.69
C GLN A 12 23.33 -18.92 6.02
N ASN A 13 22.14 -18.33 5.87
CA ASN A 13 20.95 -19.04 5.37
C ASN A 13 20.52 -18.70 3.93
N LEU A 14 21.32 -17.93 3.19
CA LEU A 14 21.04 -17.56 1.79
C LEU A 14 21.66 -18.54 0.75
N GLY A 15 22.08 -19.73 1.18
CA GLY A 15 22.67 -20.74 0.28
C GLY A 15 24.05 -20.38 -0.26
N LEU A 16 24.70 -19.34 0.28
CA LEU A 16 26.07 -18.99 0.01
C LEU A 16 26.96 -19.62 1.08
N ASN A 17 27.85 -20.53 0.66
CA ASN A 17 28.87 -21.14 1.53
C ASN A 17 29.89 -20.06 1.95
N VAL A 18 29.56 -19.30 2.98
CA VAL A 18 30.50 -18.38 3.65
C VAL A 18 30.79 -18.95 5.02
N GLU A 19 32.08 -19.05 5.35
CA GLU A 19 32.60 -19.64 6.58
C GLU A 19 31.91 -19.13 7.85
N GLU A 20 31.73 -20.04 8.80
CA GLU A 20 31.14 -19.81 10.12
C GLU A 20 31.83 -18.64 10.84
N THR A 21 31.15 -17.49 10.96
CA THR A 21 31.32 -16.41 11.98
C THR A 21 30.74 -15.06 11.57
N SER A 22 30.20 -14.88 10.37
CA SER A 22 29.58 -13.60 9.96
C SER A 22 28.39 -13.21 10.86
N THR A 23 28.56 -12.17 11.67
CA THR A 23 27.51 -11.46 12.42
C THR A 23 26.87 -10.35 11.60
N ASP A 24 27.12 -10.33 10.28
CA ASP A 24 26.68 -9.25 9.42
C ASP A 24 25.20 -9.44 9.06
N HIS A 25 24.38 -8.55 9.60
CA HIS A 25 22.95 -8.49 9.35
C HIS A 25 22.67 -7.31 8.43
N TRP A 26 21.80 -7.48 7.44
CA TRP A 26 21.38 -6.35 6.59
C TRP A 26 20.61 -5.29 7.38
N PHE A 27 20.07 -5.62 8.57
CA PHE A 27 19.65 -4.63 9.56
C PHE A 27 20.81 -4.19 10.48
N PRO A 28 21.43 -3.01 10.27
CA PRO A 28 22.55 -2.52 11.07
C PRO A 28 22.14 -2.18 12.50
N ASP A 29 22.95 -2.55 13.50
CA ASP A 29 22.60 -2.46 14.93
C ASP A 29 22.10 -1.07 15.40
N SER A 30 22.43 0.00 14.69
CA SER A 30 21.92 1.36 14.89
C SER A 30 20.41 1.53 14.67
N GLY A 31 19.74 0.60 14.00
CA GLY A 31 18.36 0.73 13.51
C GLY A 31 18.33 1.18 12.04
N ILE A 32 17.18 1.00 11.37
CA ILE A 32 17.04 1.40 9.96
C ILE A 32 16.10 2.60 9.84
N VAL A 33 16.58 3.59 9.10
CA VAL A 33 15.73 4.55 8.40
C VAL A 33 15.84 4.21 6.92
N TYR A 34 14.80 3.59 6.36
CA TYR A 34 14.76 3.26 4.94
C TYR A 34 13.87 4.27 4.23
N GLY A 35 14.49 5.17 3.46
CA GLY A 35 13.80 6.11 2.60
C GLY A 35 13.80 5.56 1.18
N VAL A 36 12.63 5.29 0.63
CA VAL A 36 12.49 5.06 -0.81
C VAL A 36 12.12 6.39 -1.44
N ARG A 37 12.95 6.81 -2.40
CA ARG A 37 12.53 7.74 -3.44
C ARG A 37 12.39 6.93 -4.72
N GLU A 38 11.24 7.04 -5.36
CA GLU A 38 11.18 6.73 -6.79
C GLU A 38 11.75 7.92 -7.56
N ASP A 39 12.65 7.66 -8.51
CA ASP A 39 13.15 8.72 -9.39
C ASP A 39 12.15 9.09 -10.50
N ALA A 40 10.99 8.40 -10.56
CA ALA A 40 9.92 8.81 -11.47
C ALA A 40 9.18 10.04 -10.93
N VAL A 41 8.57 10.77 -11.86
CA VAL A 41 7.73 11.91 -11.55
C VAL A 41 6.57 11.44 -10.69
N ARG A 42 6.36 12.09 -9.54
CA ARG A 42 5.21 11.79 -8.68
C ARG A 42 3.92 11.89 -9.48
N GLU A 43 2.97 11.06 -9.11
CA GLU A 43 1.66 11.01 -9.78
C GLU A 43 0.92 12.35 -9.79
N ASP A 44 1.08 13.19 -8.77
CA ASP A 44 0.48 14.52 -8.69
C ASP A 44 1.24 15.61 -9.47
N ALA A 45 2.41 15.28 -10.03
CA ALA A 45 3.21 16.13 -10.89
C ALA A 45 3.08 15.77 -12.38
N ILE A 46 2.36 14.69 -12.72
CA ILE A 46 1.99 14.34 -14.09
C ILE A 46 0.69 15.06 -14.44
N LEU A 47 0.69 15.78 -15.56
CA LEU A 47 -0.50 16.40 -16.12
C LEU A 47 -0.73 15.95 -17.56
N ARG A 48 -1.94 15.45 -17.82
CA ARG A 48 -2.49 15.29 -19.18
C ARG A 48 -3.19 16.58 -19.60
N PRO A 49 -2.75 17.22 -20.71
CA PRO A 49 -3.45 18.37 -21.27
C PRO A 49 -4.77 17.93 -21.88
N HIS A 50 -5.79 18.81 -21.84
CA HIS A 50 -7.12 18.50 -22.39
C HIS A 50 -7.03 18.15 -23.90
N GLY A 51 -7.52 16.96 -24.26
CA GLY A 51 -7.32 16.34 -25.58
C GLY A 51 -7.97 17.04 -26.79
N VAL A 52 -8.73 18.13 -26.59
CA VAL A 52 -9.33 18.88 -27.71
C VAL A 52 -8.31 19.87 -28.27
N ALA A 53 -7.78 19.60 -29.46
CA ALA A 53 -6.85 20.50 -30.14
C ALA A 53 -7.42 21.93 -30.23
N GLY A 54 -6.77 22.88 -29.55
CA GLY A 54 -7.15 24.30 -29.52
C GLY A 54 -8.08 24.72 -28.37
N SER A 55 -8.47 23.81 -27.47
CA SER A 55 -9.11 24.20 -26.21
C SER A 55 -8.06 24.70 -25.21
N ALA A 56 -8.36 25.80 -24.50
CA ALA A 56 -7.52 26.24 -23.39
C ALA A 56 -7.76 25.32 -22.18
N GLU A 57 -6.68 24.92 -21.50
CA GLU A 57 -6.78 24.29 -20.18
C GLU A 57 -7.47 25.23 -19.20
N VAL A 58 -8.31 24.67 -18.33
CA VAL A 58 -8.98 25.46 -17.30
C VAL A 58 -7.99 25.88 -16.23
N ALA A 59 -8.02 27.16 -15.86
CA ALA A 59 -7.11 27.71 -14.86
C ALA A 59 -7.38 27.13 -13.46
N TRP A 60 -6.32 26.89 -12.69
CA TRP A 60 -6.40 26.50 -11.28
C TRP A 60 -7.36 27.36 -10.46
N THR A 61 -7.43 28.67 -10.71
CA THR A 61 -8.33 29.60 -9.99
C THR A 61 -9.81 29.20 -10.06
N THR A 62 -10.18 28.44 -11.09
CA THR A 62 -11.54 27.89 -11.26
C THR A 62 -11.69 26.56 -10.53
N CYS A 63 -10.66 25.71 -10.56
CA CYS A 63 -10.73 24.33 -10.09
C CYS A 63 -10.25 24.11 -8.65
N GLY A 64 -9.45 24.99 -8.06
CA GLY A 64 -8.81 24.82 -6.75
C GLY A 64 -9.74 24.85 -5.53
N HIS A 65 -11.03 24.58 -5.70
CA HIS A 65 -12.07 24.61 -4.68
C HIS A 65 -12.75 23.24 -4.54
N ASN A 66 -12.90 22.74 -3.31
CA ASN A 66 -13.51 21.43 -3.05
C ASN A 66 -14.92 21.30 -3.64
N ALA A 67 -15.73 22.37 -3.55
CA ALA A 67 -17.09 22.40 -4.08
C ALA A 67 -17.16 22.12 -5.60
N THR A 68 -16.08 22.39 -6.34
CA THR A 68 -15.99 22.05 -7.76
C THR A 68 -15.97 20.53 -7.93
N PHE A 69 -15.21 19.80 -7.11
CA PHE A 69 -15.06 18.34 -7.20
C PHE A 69 -16.18 17.54 -6.53
N GLU A 70 -16.98 18.13 -5.65
CA GLU A 70 -17.95 17.35 -4.85
C GLU A 70 -19.10 16.69 -5.65
N THR A 71 -19.63 17.34 -6.69
CA THR A 71 -20.83 16.85 -7.44
C THR A 71 -20.78 17.20 -8.92
N THR A 72 -21.30 16.35 -9.81
CA THR A 72 -21.43 16.58 -11.25
C THR A 72 -22.42 17.70 -11.61
N GLY A 73 -22.19 18.41 -12.72
CA GLY A 73 -23.13 19.40 -13.28
C GLY A 73 -23.00 20.85 -12.81
N GLY A 74 -22.02 21.20 -11.98
CA GLY A 74 -21.65 22.60 -11.69
C GLY A 74 -20.92 23.28 -12.85
N ALA A 75 -20.94 24.61 -12.91
CA ALA A 75 -20.18 25.37 -13.90
C ALA A 75 -18.68 25.01 -13.83
N ASN A 76 -18.07 24.68 -14.97
CA ASN A 76 -16.65 24.30 -15.14
C ASN A 76 -16.23 22.98 -14.47
N ASN A 77 -17.16 22.21 -13.91
CA ASN A 77 -16.79 20.99 -13.17
C ASN A 77 -16.30 19.85 -14.08
N SER A 78 -16.94 19.64 -15.24
CA SER A 78 -16.46 18.67 -16.24
C SER A 78 -15.04 18.96 -16.72
N GLU A 79 -14.68 20.24 -16.70
CA GLU A 79 -13.40 20.79 -17.11
C GLU A 79 -12.35 20.85 -15.98
N CYS A 80 -12.74 20.49 -14.75
CA CYS A 80 -11.85 20.52 -13.59
C CYS A 80 -11.43 19.15 -13.09
N ARG A 81 -12.13 18.08 -13.51
CA ARG A 81 -11.87 16.69 -13.12
C ARG A 81 -10.93 15.99 -14.08
N MET A 82 -10.43 14.83 -13.67
CA MET A 82 -9.88 13.88 -14.61
C MET A 82 -10.94 13.44 -15.61
N GLU A 83 -10.50 13.31 -16.85
CA GLU A 83 -11.19 12.61 -17.92
C GLU A 83 -10.25 11.57 -18.50
N ALA A 84 -10.72 10.33 -18.55
CA ALA A 84 -9.95 9.17 -18.97
C ALA A 84 -10.43 8.60 -20.32
N ASP A 85 -11.45 9.21 -20.94
CA ASP A 85 -11.79 8.94 -22.33
C ASP A 85 -10.61 9.30 -23.26
N PRO A 86 -10.06 8.33 -24.02
CA PRO A 86 -8.95 8.58 -24.95
C PRO A 86 -9.18 9.72 -25.94
N ALA A 87 -10.44 10.08 -26.23
CA ALA A 87 -10.78 11.18 -27.13
C ALA A 87 -10.59 12.57 -26.50
N ILE A 88 -10.67 12.69 -25.18
CA ILE A 88 -10.71 13.95 -24.44
C ILE A 88 -9.96 13.86 -23.09
N LEU A 89 -8.83 13.13 -23.07
CA LEU A 89 -8.00 12.97 -21.86
C LEU A 89 -7.69 14.31 -21.21
N GLN A 90 -7.81 14.38 -19.88
CA GLN A 90 -7.52 15.58 -19.11
C GLN A 90 -7.19 15.23 -17.66
N ASP A 91 -6.26 15.98 -17.05
CA ASP A 91 -6.08 16.01 -15.60
C ASP A 91 -6.54 17.35 -14.98
N PRO A 92 -6.85 17.37 -13.67
CA PRO A 92 -7.09 18.60 -12.93
C PRO A 92 -5.87 19.55 -12.99
N PRO A 93 -6.07 20.86 -13.21
CA PRO A 93 -5.00 21.78 -13.57
C PRO A 93 -3.98 22.00 -12.44
N LEU A 94 -2.75 22.38 -12.80
CA LEU A 94 -1.72 22.79 -11.83
C LEU A 94 -1.92 24.24 -11.38
N ASN A 95 -1.67 24.48 -10.11
CA ASN A 95 -1.49 25.83 -9.59
C ASN A 95 -0.18 26.42 -10.13
N SER A 96 -0.27 27.56 -10.82
CA SER A 96 0.89 28.23 -11.44
C SER A 96 1.93 28.77 -10.44
N SER A 97 1.58 28.91 -9.16
CA SER A 97 2.47 29.46 -8.12
C SER A 97 3.26 28.38 -7.37
N ASN A 98 2.68 27.20 -7.16
CA ASN A 98 3.32 26.13 -6.36
C ASN A 98 3.37 24.77 -7.07
N LEU A 99 2.86 24.66 -8.30
CA LEU A 99 2.85 23.44 -9.11
C LEU A 99 2.18 22.25 -8.38
N ILE A 100 1.12 22.51 -7.62
CA ILE A 100 0.27 21.47 -7.01
C ILE A 100 -1.03 21.37 -7.80
N SER A 101 -1.45 20.14 -8.11
CA SER A 101 -2.73 19.82 -8.76
C SER A 101 -3.75 19.34 -7.70
N PRO A 102 -5.07 19.55 -7.88
CA PRO A 102 -6.06 19.01 -6.97
C PRO A 102 -6.37 17.53 -7.27
N LYS A 103 -5.54 16.84 -8.06
CA LYS A 103 -5.69 15.42 -8.43
C LYS A 103 -5.91 14.48 -7.22
N ALA A 104 -5.32 14.77 -6.06
CA ALA A 104 -5.52 13.99 -4.83
C ALA A 104 -6.91 14.16 -4.20
N VAL A 105 -7.61 15.25 -4.53
CA VAL A 105 -8.99 15.52 -4.14
C VAL A 105 -9.98 15.31 -5.29
N ASP A 106 -9.51 14.78 -6.42
CA ASP A 106 -10.36 14.30 -7.48
C ASP A 106 -10.97 12.94 -7.09
N TYR A 107 -12.26 12.80 -7.35
CA TYR A 107 -13.03 11.62 -6.99
C TYR A 107 -13.17 10.64 -8.14
N TYR A 108 -12.62 10.97 -9.33
CA TYR A 108 -12.59 10.07 -10.48
C TYR A 108 -11.29 9.26 -10.46
N PRO A 109 -11.36 7.93 -10.57
CA PRO A 109 -10.17 7.10 -10.60
C PRO A 109 -9.45 7.29 -11.93
N ASP A 110 -8.12 7.38 -11.88
CA ASP A 110 -7.26 7.37 -13.06
C ASP A 110 -6.93 5.92 -13.46
N PRO A 111 -7.46 5.38 -14.57
CA PRO A 111 -7.14 4.03 -15.00
C PRO A 111 -5.71 3.91 -15.54
N GLU A 112 -5.08 5.01 -15.95
CA GLU A 112 -3.71 5.00 -16.48
C GLU A 112 -2.65 5.09 -15.36
N ARG A 113 -3.07 5.40 -14.14
CA ARG A 113 -2.18 5.50 -12.99
C ARG A 113 -1.47 4.19 -12.73
N ARG A 114 -0.16 4.27 -12.55
CA ARG A 114 0.70 3.12 -12.26
C ARG A 114 1.26 3.24 -10.85
N PRO A 115 0.47 2.92 -9.81
CA PRO A 115 0.97 2.97 -8.45
C PRO A 115 1.98 1.85 -8.26
N HIS A 116 3.23 2.21 -8.02
CA HIS A 116 4.23 1.32 -7.47
C HIS A 116 4.08 1.30 -5.96
N GLY A 117 4.51 0.22 -5.30
CA GLY A 117 4.40 0.12 -3.86
C GLY A 117 5.24 -0.99 -3.28
N PHE A 118 5.46 -0.90 -1.97
CA PHE A 118 6.26 -1.85 -1.23
C PHE A 118 5.36 -2.81 -0.47
N ARG A 119 5.76 -4.08 -0.38
CA ARG A 119 5.07 -5.05 0.47
C ARG A 119 6.05 -5.61 1.49
N LEU A 120 5.77 -5.39 2.76
CA LEU A 120 6.46 -6.00 3.89
C LEU A 120 5.93 -7.43 4.07
N ARG A 121 6.81 -8.42 3.98
CA ARG A 121 6.51 -9.83 4.24
C ARG A 121 7.40 -10.34 5.38
N ASN A 122 6.93 -11.41 6.03
CA ASN A 122 7.62 -12.07 7.14
C ASN A 122 7.98 -11.10 8.29
N GLY A 123 7.18 -10.06 8.49
CA GLY A 123 7.46 -8.97 9.42
C GLY A 123 7.08 -9.26 10.87
N MET A 124 6.74 -10.49 11.22
CA MET A 124 6.30 -10.87 12.57
C MET A 124 7.29 -10.47 13.66
N ARG A 125 8.58 -10.38 13.31
CA ARG A 125 9.70 -10.05 14.19
C ARG A 125 10.57 -8.98 13.54
N LEU A 126 11.03 -8.01 14.34
CA LEU A 126 11.98 -6.97 13.94
C LEU A 126 13.26 -6.98 14.80
N ASP A 127 13.34 -7.86 15.81
CA ASP A 127 14.53 -8.05 16.64
C ASP A 127 15.68 -8.67 15.85
N ARG A 128 16.92 -8.53 16.34
CA ARG A 128 18.12 -9.02 15.64
C ARG A 128 18.98 -9.85 16.56
N SER A 129 19.39 -9.20 17.65
CA SER A 129 19.93 -9.82 18.84
C SER A 129 19.02 -9.55 20.03
N SER A 130 19.15 -10.37 21.07
CA SER A 130 18.33 -10.29 22.27
C SER A 130 18.53 -9.01 23.08
N ILE A 131 19.43 -8.09 22.73
CA ILE A 131 19.64 -6.87 23.53
C ILE A 131 19.44 -5.58 22.75
N ASN A 132 19.45 -5.61 21.42
CA ASN A 132 19.32 -4.41 20.60
C ASN A 132 17.89 -3.83 20.68
N PRO A 133 17.65 -2.61 21.20
CA PRO A 133 16.31 -2.02 21.30
C PRO A 133 15.88 -1.24 20.05
N ARG A 134 16.75 -1.08 19.05
CA ARG A 134 16.50 -0.26 17.87
C ARG A 134 15.57 -1.00 16.91
N GLY A 135 14.59 -0.27 16.37
CA GLY A 135 13.60 -0.82 15.44
C GLY A 135 13.72 -0.25 14.02
N LEU A 136 12.58 -0.02 13.39
CA LEU A 136 12.45 0.27 11.96
C LEU A 136 11.65 1.55 11.74
N SER A 137 12.18 2.47 10.94
CA SER A 137 11.40 3.54 10.33
C SER A 137 11.48 3.39 8.80
N LEU A 138 10.33 3.21 8.16
CA LEU A 138 10.22 3.13 6.71
C LEU A 138 9.47 4.36 6.21
N ILE A 139 10.09 5.09 5.29
CA ILE A 139 9.56 6.30 4.68
C ILE A 139 9.48 6.09 3.18
N THR A 140 8.31 6.31 2.60
CA THR A 140 8.09 6.28 1.16
C THR A 140 6.94 7.21 0.81
N ASP A 141 6.94 7.77 -0.39
CA ASP A 141 5.79 8.45 -0.98
C ASP A 141 4.88 7.50 -1.77
N GLN A 142 5.15 6.20 -1.74
CA GLN A 142 4.34 5.17 -2.38
C GLN A 142 3.43 4.43 -1.38
N PRO A 143 2.38 3.73 -1.87
CA PRO A 143 1.63 2.77 -1.09
C PRO A 143 2.50 1.66 -0.49
N LEU A 144 2.20 1.29 0.76
CA LEU A 144 2.84 0.21 1.49
C LEU A 144 1.81 -0.84 1.90
N TYR A 145 2.18 -2.10 1.73
CA TYR A 145 1.38 -3.26 2.08
C TYR A 145 2.05 -4.02 3.22
N ILE A 146 1.30 -4.33 4.28
CA ILE A 146 1.75 -5.22 5.35
C ILE A 146 1.11 -6.58 5.12
N GLN A 147 1.90 -7.63 4.88
CA GLN A 147 1.39 -8.98 4.66
C GLN A 147 1.65 -9.87 5.88
N GLY A 148 0.56 -10.41 6.44
CA GLY A 148 0.59 -11.27 7.61
C GLY A 148 0.90 -10.53 8.91
N ASP A 149 1.27 -11.30 9.94
CA ASP A 149 1.58 -10.73 11.25
C ASP A 149 2.80 -9.81 11.18
N PHE A 150 2.75 -8.71 11.93
CA PHE A 150 3.79 -7.69 11.90
C PHE A 150 4.16 -7.20 13.31
N ASN A 151 5.44 -7.35 13.64
CA ASN A 151 6.12 -6.82 14.81
C ASN A 151 5.43 -7.14 16.14
N LEU A 152 5.32 -8.44 16.46
CA LEU A 152 4.56 -8.88 17.62
C LEU A 152 5.33 -8.75 18.93
N HIS A 153 4.62 -8.44 20.01
CA HIS A 153 5.09 -8.68 21.39
C HIS A 153 5.09 -10.17 21.70
N GLN A 154 6.26 -10.76 21.86
CA GLN A 154 6.40 -12.22 22.08
C GLN A 154 7.78 -12.59 22.65
N THR A 155 7.86 -13.74 23.32
CA THR A 155 9.12 -14.26 23.86
C THR A 155 10.03 -14.85 22.78
N PRO A 156 11.37 -14.94 22.99
CA PRO A 156 12.32 -15.44 21.97
C PRO A 156 12.07 -16.86 21.46
N THR A 157 11.42 -17.71 22.26
CA THR A 157 11.07 -19.09 21.92
C THR A 157 9.78 -19.22 21.10
N CYS A 158 9.20 -18.10 20.64
CA CYS A 158 7.89 -18.04 20.03
C CYS A 158 7.95 -18.02 18.49
N ASN A 159 7.00 -18.72 17.87
CA ASN A 159 6.72 -18.65 16.42
C ASN A 159 5.34 -18.01 16.16
N GLY A 160 5.00 -16.93 16.89
CA GLY A 160 3.74 -16.21 16.72
C GLY A 160 2.51 -16.86 17.35
N SER A 161 2.66 -17.87 18.22
CA SER A 161 1.52 -18.49 18.91
C SER A 161 1.06 -17.66 20.11
N ASP A 162 -0.24 -17.66 20.40
CA ASP A 162 -0.82 -16.85 21.48
C ASP A 162 -0.26 -17.21 22.87
N ASN A 163 0.29 -18.41 23.07
CA ASN A 163 0.84 -18.87 24.35
C ASN A 163 2.11 -18.13 24.80
N CYS A 164 2.88 -17.60 23.84
CA CYS A 164 4.11 -16.87 24.10
C CYS A 164 4.01 -15.37 23.76
N ARG A 165 2.81 -14.91 23.42
CA ARG A 165 2.47 -13.49 23.28
C ARG A 165 2.72 -12.76 24.59
N LEU A 166 3.29 -11.57 24.51
CA LEU A 166 3.47 -10.67 25.65
C LEU A 166 2.43 -9.55 25.59
N GLU A 167 1.97 -9.12 26.76
CA GLU A 167 1.13 -7.94 26.97
C GLU A 167 1.63 -7.27 28.26
N GLU A 168 1.22 -6.02 28.52
CA GLU A 168 1.59 -5.28 29.75
C GLU A 168 1.36 -6.10 31.04
N PHE A 169 0.31 -6.92 31.06
CA PHE A 169 -0.03 -7.80 32.18
C PHE A 169 0.12 -9.28 31.80
N LYS A 170 0.43 -10.13 32.80
CA LYS A 170 0.54 -11.58 32.63
C LYS A 170 -0.77 -12.20 32.16
N THR A 171 -1.89 -11.76 32.76
CA THR A 171 -3.24 -12.11 32.30
C THR A 171 -3.54 -11.34 31.02
N LYS A 172 -3.85 -12.06 29.95
CA LYS A 172 -4.16 -11.46 28.65
C LYS A 172 -5.49 -10.70 28.69
N LEU A 173 -5.57 -9.63 27.93
CA LEU A 173 -6.80 -8.90 27.69
C LEU A 173 -7.81 -9.83 27.02
N ASP A 174 -9.04 -9.83 27.53
CA ASP A 174 -10.16 -10.53 26.93
C ASP A 174 -10.42 -9.93 25.55
N ALA A 175 -10.10 -10.70 24.52
CA ALA A 175 -10.19 -10.29 23.13
C ALA A 175 -11.63 -10.15 22.63
N ILE A 176 -12.65 -10.59 23.38
CA ILE A 176 -14.06 -10.54 22.97
C ILE A 176 -14.72 -9.24 23.43
N ASN A 177 -14.59 -8.86 24.69
CA ASN A 177 -15.33 -7.73 25.24
C ASN A 177 -14.50 -6.81 26.14
N TYR A 178 -13.20 -7.07 26.28
CA TYR A 178 -12.30 -6.29 27.15
C TYR A 178 -12.76 -6.22 28.62
N SER A 179 -13.61 -7.17 29.06
CA SER A 179 -14.23 -7.16 30.38
C SER A 179 -13.21 -7.16 31.53
N ASN A 180 -12.04 -7.73 31.29
CA ASN A 180 -10.95 -7.78 32.27
C ASN A 180 -9.96 -6.61 32.17
N PHE A 181 -10.23 -5.58 31.36
CA PHE A 181 -9.26 -4.49 31.14
C PHE A 181 -8.77 -3.87 32.45
N TYR A 182 -9.70 -3.50 33.35
CA TYR A 182 -9.44 -2.88 34.65
C TYR A 182 -9.17 -3.86 35.79
N THR A 183 -9.32 -5.17 35.57
CA THR A 183 -9.16 -6.19 36.63
C THR A 183 -7.80 -6.89 36.58
N ARG A 184 -7.06 -6.76 35.47
CA ARG A 184 -5.67 -7.22 35.36
C ARG A 184 -4.77 -6.36 36.25
N ASN A 185 -3.98 -6.99 37.11
CA ASN A 185 -3.14 -6.29 38.10
C ASN A 185 -1.73 -6.87 38.26
N GLN A 186 -1.36 -7.92 37.51
CA GLN A 186 -0.03 -8.52 37.55
C GLN A 186 0.78 -8.13 36.33
N LEU A 187 1.67 -7.16 36.49
CA LEU A 187 2.57 -6.68 35.43
C LEU A 187 3.43 -7.83 34.88
N ASP A 188 3.56 -7.91 33.56
CA ASP A 188 4.56 -8.77 32.92
C ASP A 188 5.87 -7.99 32.73
N VAL A 189 6.83 -8.23 33.62
CA VAL A 189 8.12 -7.53 33.62
C VAL A 189 8.97 -7.79 32.36
N ARG A 190 8.54 -8.67 31.46
CA ARG A 190 9.21 -8.98 30.20
C ARG A 190 8.75 -8.07 29.05
N PHE A 191 7.54 -7.51 29.16
CA PHE A 191 6.91 -6.72 28.12
C PHE A 191 7.75 -5.49 27.74
N ALA A 192 7.90 -5.25 26.43
CA ALA A 192 8.64 -4.14 25.84
C ALA A 192 10.14 -4.03 26.25
N LYS A 193 10.74 -5.11 26.77
CA LYS A 193 12.17 -5.17 27.08
C LYS A 193 12.91 -5.97 26.02
N SER A 194 13.93 -5.37 25.39
CA SER A 194 14.69 -6.00 24.30
C SER A 194 15.22 -7.40 24.64
N ALA A 195 15.65 -7.60 25.91
CA ALA A 195 16.12 -8.85 26.51
C ALA A 195 15.15 -10.04 26.41
N THR A 196 13.85 -9.77 26.46
CA THR A 196 12.82 -10.80 26.68
C THR A 196 11.63 -10.68 25.74
N ASP A 197 11.54 -9.59 25.00
CA ASP A 197 10.50 -9.27 24.04
C ASP A 197 11.12 -9.04 22.67
N LEU A 198 10.55 -9.65 21.65
CA LEU A 198 11.01 -9.56 20.26
C LEU A 198 10.45 -8.33 19.52
N TRP A 199 9.51 -7.60 20.14
CA TRP A 199 8.98 -6.36 19.59
C TRP A 199 10.02 -5.24 19.53
N ARG A 200 9.99 -4.43 18.46
CA ARG A 200 10.79 -3.21 18.34
C ARG A 200 9.91 -2.06 17.87
N THR A 201 10.26 -0.81 18.20
CA THR A 201 9.54 0.35 17.67
C THR A 201 9.53 0.33 16.15
N SER A 202 8.33 0.41 15.55
CA SER A 202 8.18 0.45 14.10
C SER A 202 7.36 1.68 13.71
N GLU A 203 7.86 2.44 12.74
CA GLU A 203 7.21 3.62 12.18
C GLU A 203 7.15 3.48 10.66
N LEU A 204 5.94 3.58 10.09
CA LEU A 204 5.71 3.51 8.65
C LEU A 204 5.09 4.82 8.21
N LEU A 205 5.83 5.64 7.47
CA LEU A 205 5.39 6.90 6.86
C LEU A 205 5.24 6.70 5.35
N THR A 206 4.00 6.62 4.88
CA THR A 206 3.69 6.21 3.51
C THR A 206 2.49 6.96 2.93
N ASP A 207 2.32 6.95 1.61
CA ASP A 207 1.14 7.54 0.98
C ASP A 207 -0.17 6.86 1.42
N ALA A 208 -0.16 5.53 1.44
CA ALA A 208 -1.27 4.71 1.87
C ALA A 208 -0.74 3.42 2.53
N ILE A 209 -1.38 2.95 3.60
CA ILE A 209 -1.06 1.67 4.24
C ILE A 209 -2.22 0.69 4.04
N THR A 210 -1.94 -0.44 3.41
CA THR A 210 -2.89 -1.54 3.22
C THR A 210 -2.44 -2.77 4.01
N ILE A 211 -3.32 -3.35 4.82
CA ILE A 211 -3.06 -4.64 5.45
C ILE A 211 -3.60 -5.74 4.54
N THR A 212 -2.77 -6.72 4.27
CA THR A 212 -3.07 -7.89 3.44
C THR A 212 -2.95 -9.16 4.25
N SER A 213 -3.72 -10.17 3.84
CA SER A 213 -3.81 -11.45 4.50
C SER A 213 -2.47 -12.19 4.51
N LYS A 214 -2.15 -12.98 5.55
CA LYS A 214 -0.95 -13.83 5.56
C LYS A 214 -0.90 -14.72 4.31
N ASN A 215 -2.03 -15.32 3.96
CA ASN A 215 -2.18 -16.18 2.79
C ASN A 215 -2.61 -15.39 1.54
N PHE A 216 -2.26 -14.10 1.46
CA PHE A 216 -2.49 -13.30 0.26
C PHE A 216 -1.76 -13.94 -0.92
N CYS A 217 -2.52 -14.31 -1.95
CA CYS A 217 -1.98 -14.89 -3.16
C CYS A 217 -2.14 -13.90 -4.30
N ASP A 218 -1.01 -13.51 -4.91
CA ASP A 218 -1.02 -12.54 -6.00
C ASP A 218 -1.73 -13.14 -7.22
N GLY A 219 -1.30 -14.33 -7.65
CA GLY A 219 -1.82 -15.02 -8.85
C GLY A 219 -1.35 -14.39 -10.15
N SER A 220 -2.14 -14.56 -11.20
CA SER A 220 -1.90 -14.04 -12.54
C SER A 220 -3.10 -13.22 -13.03
N ILE A 221 -2.86 -12.22 -13.87
CA ILE A 221 -3.93 -11.47 -14.55
C ILE A 221 -4.85 -12.40 -15.35
N GLU A 222 -4.32 -13.53 -15.85
CA GLU A 222 -5.07 -14.57 -16.54
C GLU A 222 -6.21 -15.14 -15.69
N ASP A 223 -6.03 -15.19 -14.37
CA ASP A 223 -7.03 -15.72 -13.43
C ASP A 223 -8.35 -14.92 -13.48
N ALA A 224 -8.29 -13.67 -13.93
CA ALA A 224 -9.48 -12.85 -14.14
C ALA A 224 -10.35 -13.39 -15.27
N PHE A 225 -9.72 -13.93 -16.31
CA PHE A 225 -10.38 -14.34 -17.56
C PHE A 225 -10.79 -15.81 -17.54
N ASP A 226 -10.01 -16.68 -16.90
CA ASP A 226 -10.25 -18.14 -16.90
C ASP A 226 -11.19 -18.62 -15.79
N THR A 227 -11.52 -17.73 -14.83
CA THR A 227 -12.29 -18.09 -13.65
C THR A 227 -13.63 -17.38 -13.67
N ALA A 228 -14.73 -18.12 -13.77
CA ALA A 228 -16.08 -17.56 -13.61
C ALA A 228 -16.62 -17.73 -12.18
N GLY A 229 -17.84 -17.26 -11.95
CA GLY A 229 -18.57 -17.39 -10.70
C GLY A 229 -18.47 -16.18 -9.78
N VAL A 230 -19.15 -16.26 -8.64
CA VAL A 230 -19.18 -15.21 -7.62
C VAL A 230 -19.00 -15.83 -6.24
N GLY A 231 -18.56 -15.03 -5.27
CA GLY A 231 -18.41 -15.42 -3.87
C GLY A 231 -17.64 -16.72 -3.70
N ASP A 232 -18.26 -17.72 -3.10
CA ASP A 232 -17.64 -19.03 -2.83
C ASP A 232 -17.41 -19.91 -4.06
N ASN A 233 -18.04 -19.58 -5.20
CA ASN A 233 -17.91 -20.37 -6.43
C ASN A 233 -16.78 -19.88 -7.35
N ALA A 234 -16.22 -18.69 -7.10
CA ALA A 234 -15.10 -18.16 -7.87
C ALA A 234 -13.77 -18.63 -7.26
N LYS A 235 -13.13 -19.59 -7.92
CA LYS A 235 -11.90 -20.24 -7.47
C LYS A 235 -11.00 -20.59 -8.64
N ILE A 236 -9.70 -20.44 -8.47
CA ILE A 236 -8.74 -21.01 -9.42
C ILE A 236 -8.71 -22.54 -9.32
N THR A 237 -8.19 -23.20 -10.34
CA THR A 237 -8.03 -24.65 -10.33
C THR A 237 -6.95 -25.11 -9.35
N GLY A 238 -7.01 -26.38 -8.92
CA GLY A 238 -6.03 -26.94 -7.97
C GLY A 238 -4.58 -26.91 -8.48
N ALA A 239 -4.37 -27.10 -9.78
CA ALA A 239 -3.06 -27.01 -10.41
C ALA A 239 -2.48 -25.58 -10.31
N LYS A 240 -3.29 -24.55 -10.64
CA LYS A 240 -2.90 -23.15 -10.47
C LYS A 240 -2.64 -22.82 -8.99
N ASN A 241 -3.46 -23.34 -8.07
CA ASN A 241 -3.23 -23.14 -6.64
C ASN A 241 -1.85 -23.69 -6.24
N THR A 242 -1.52 -24.91 -6.64
CA THR A 242 -0.20 -25.49 -6.34
C THR A 242 0.94 -24.68 -6.95
N ALA A 243 0.79 -24.19 -8.18
CA ALA A 243 1.81 -23.38 -8.85
C ALA A 243 2.04 -22.03 -8.16
N TYR A 244 0.98 -21.34 -7.74
CA TYR A 244 1.08 -20.05 -7.07
C TYR A 244 1.37 -20.16 -5.57
N GLY A 245 1.15 -21.33 -4.97
CA GLY A 245 1.24 -21.55 -3.53
C GLY A 245 0.09 -20.91 -2.74
N CYS A 246 -1.12 -20.81 -3.31
CA CYS A 246 -2.30 -20.19 -2.65
C CYS A 246 -2.92 -21.06 -1.53
N THR A 247 -2.10 -21.62 -0.65
CA THR A 247 -2.57 -22.55 0.39
C THR A 247 -3.37 -21.82 1.47
N GLY A 248 -4.51 -22.38 1.86
CA GLY A 248 -5.28 -21.91 3.02
C GLY A 248 -6.08 -20.63 2.79
N ASN A 249 -6.26 -20.21 1.54
CA ASN A 249 -6.96 -18.95 1.18
C ASN A 249 -8.26 -19.15 0.36
N ARG A 250 -8.72 -20.41 0.27
CA ARG A 250 -9.87 -20.90 -0.52
C ARG A 250 -9.68 -20.89 -2.04
N ASP A 251 -8.46 -21.10 -2.52
CA ASP A 251 -8.13 -21.17 -3.95
C ASP A 251 -8.44 -19.84 -4.65
N ARG A 252 -7.98 -18.73 -4.07
CA ARG A 252 -8.26 -17.38 -4.57
C ARG A 252 -7.00 -16.58 -4.79
N THR A 253 -6.99 -15.81 -5.86
CA THR A 253 -5.93 -14.85 -6.16
C THR A 253 -6.45 -13.42 -6.08
N SER A 254 -5.54 -12.46 -6.02
CA SER A 254 -5.89 -11.04 -5.94
C SER A 254 -6.70 -10.59 -7.17
N TYR A 255 -6.47 -11.23 -8.33
CA TYR A 255 -7.16 -10.96 -9.59
C TYR A 255 -8.60 -11.49 -9.67
N LEU A 256 -9.08 -12.23 -8.66
CA LEU A 256 -10.50 -12.61 -8.61
C LEU A 256 -11.37 -11.50 -7.98
N ASN A 257 -10.76 -10.56 -7.23
CA ASN A 257 -11.46 -9.47 -6.53
C ASN A 257 -11.48 -8.15 -7.34
N GLN A 258 -11.64 -8.24 -8.66
CA GLN A 258 -11.72 -7.10 -9.58
C GLN A 258 -12.89 -7.26 -10.56
N ASN A 259 -13.13 -6.27 -11.41
CA ASN A 259 -14.07 -6.43 -12.53
C ASN A 259 -13.48 -7.46 -13.51
N ARG A 260 -14.27 -8.45 -13.88
CA ARG A 260 -13.81 -9.60 -14.67
C ARG A 260 -14.97 -10.18 -15.50
N PRO A 261 -14.69 -10.86 -16.63
CA PRO A 261 -15.72 -11.48 -17.45
C PRO A 261 -16.67 -12.38 -16.65
N ASN A 262 -17.96 -12.37 -17.00
CA ASN A 262 -19.00 -13.21 -16.38
C ASN A 262 -19.25 -14.51 -17.19
N ASP A 263 -18.29 -14.96 -17.99
CA ASP A 263 -18.43 -16.16 -18.79
C ASP A 263 -17.21 -17.06 -18.66
N GLY A 264 -17.41 -18.23 -18.03
CA GLY A 264 -16.38 -19.26 -17.88
C GLY A 264 -16.26 -20.20 -19.08
N SER A 265 -17.12 -20.02 -20.09
CA SER A 265 -17.08 -20.79 -21.34
C SER A 265 -16.37 -20.01 -22.46
N ALA A 266 -15.95 -18.77 -22.18
CA ALA A 266 -15.21 -17.96 -23.13
C ALA A 266 -13.88 -18.64 -23.46
N ILE A 267 -13.59 -18.75 -24.76
CA ILE A 267 -12.30 -19.24 -25.25
C ILE A 267 -11.53 -18.03 -25.73
N TRP A 268 -10.53 -17.65 -24.95
CA TRP A 268 -9.72 -16.47 -25.17
C TRP A 268 -8.71 -16.70 -26.30
N LYS A 269 -8.53 -15.69 -27.14
CA LYS A 269 -7.45 -15.66 -28.11
C LYS A 269 -6.16 -15.26 -27.39
N HIS A 270 -5.08 -15.95 -27.69
CA HIS A 270 -3.77 -15.64 -27.16
C HIS A 270 -2.94 -14.86 -28.20
N GLU A 271 -1.93 -14.10 -27.75
CA GLU A 271 -1.03 -13.33 -28.62
C GLU A 271 -0.31 -14.23 -29.64
N ASP A 272 0.05 -15.44 -29.23
CA ASP A 272 0.49 -16.51 -30.12
C ASP A 272 -0.57 -17.63 -30.14
N GLU A 273 -1.28 -17.78 -31.26
CA GLU A 273 -2.32 -18.78 -31.44
C GLU A 273 -1.80 -20.23 -31.36
N SER A 274 -0.49 -20.43 -31.53
CA SER A 274 0.14 -21.75 -31.44
C SER A 274 0.61 -22.10 -30.03
N ASP A 275 0.65 -21.12 -29.12
CA ASP A 275 1.10 -21.27 -27.74
C ASP A 275 0.02 -20.82 -26.75
N THR A 276 -0.66 -21.80 -26.15
CA THR A 276 -1.70 -21.58 -25.13
C THR A 276 -1.15 -21.03 -23.80
N THR A 277 0.17 -20.90 -23.66
CA THR A 277 0.82 -20.26 -22.50
C THR A 277 1.17 -18.81 -22.73
N SER A 278 1.05 -18.32 -23.96
CA SER A 278 1.25 -16.91 -24.28
C SER A 278 0.13 -16.05 -23.65
N PRO A 279 0.33 -14.74 -23.43
CA PRO A 279 -0.71 -13.89 -22.83
C PRO A 279 -2.01 -13.87 -23.65
N ILE A 280 -3.14 -13.65 -22.97
CA ILE A 280 -4.41 -13.37 -23.64
C ILE A 280 -4.29 -12.05 -24.42
N LEU A 281 -4.72 -12.07 -25.67
CA LEU A 281 -4.74 -10.90 -26.55
C LEU A 281 -5.75 -9.88 -26.04
N ILE A 282 -5.27 -8.67 -25.77
CA ILE A 282 -6.09 -7.51 -25.41
C ILE A 282 -6.13 -6.56 -26.61
N SER A 283 -7.33 -6.17 -27.03
CA SER A 283 -7.50 -5.25 -28.15
C SER A 283 -7.01 -3.84 -27.81
N ARG A 284 -6.88 -2.99 -28.84
CA ARG A 284 -6.57 -1.56 -28.66
C ARG A 284 -7.60 -0.80 -27.81
N ASN A 285 -8.81 -1.35 -27.67
CA ASN A 285 -9.89 -0.77 -26.87
C ASN A 285 -9.86 -1.29 -25.41
N GLY A 286 -8.86 -2.11 -25.05
CA GLY A 286 -8.71 -2.67 -23.70
C GLY A 286 -9.58 -3.91 -23.43
N ASN A 287 -10.27 -4.45 -24.44
CA ASN A 287 -11.13 -5.62 -24.29
C ASN A 287 -10.38 -6.91 -24.64
N PRO A 288 -10.58 -8.01 -23.89
CA PRO A 288 -10.02 -9.31 -24.25
C PRO A 288 -10.68 -9.82 -25.53
N VAL A 289 -9.90 -10.49 -26.37
CA VAL A 289 -10.34 -11.00 -27.67
C VAL A 289 -10.68 -12.49 -27.57
N LEU A 290 -11.77 -12.89 -28.21
CA LEU A 290 -12.20 -14.28 -28.34
C LEU A 290 -11.56 -14.94 -29.56
N THR A 291 -11.49 -16.28 -29.61
CA THR A 291 -10.91 -17.03 -30.74
C THR A 291 -11.58 -16.82 -32.10
N ASN A 292 -12.77 -16.20 -32.13
CA ASN A 292 -13.46 -15.79 -33.36
C ASN A 292 -13.13 -14.35 -33.79
N ASP A 293 -12.06 -13.76 -33.24
CA ASP A 293 -11.60 -12.38 -33.47
C ASP A 293 -12.55 -11.27 -33.02
N SER A 294 -13.61 -11.60 -32.29
CA SER A 294 -14.48 -10.59 -31.68
C SER A 294 -13.98 -10.16 -30.29
N GLU A 295 -14.14 -8.87 -29.97
CA GLU A 295 -13.93 -8.38 -28.62
C GLU A 295 -15.03 -8.88 -27.68
N TYR A 296 -14.67 -9.20 -26.44
CA TYR A 296 -15.64 -9.61 -25.44
C TYR A 296 -16.60 -8.45 -25.10
N PRO A 297 -17.92 -8.70 -25.00
CA PRO A 297 -18.89 -7.63 -24.78
C PRO A 297 -18.67 -6.89 -23.46
N THR A 298 -18.55 -5.56 -23.53
CA THR A 298 -18.32 -4.67 -22.37
C THR A 298 -19.44 -4.72 -21.32
N ASN A 299 -20.65 -5.16 -21.71
CA ASN A 299 -21.80 -5.29 -20.82
C ASN A 299 -21.86 -6.66 -20.10
N ASN A 300 -20.91 -7.57 -20.33
CA ASN A 300 -20.93 -8.93 -19.78
C ASN A 300 -19.85 -9.17 -18.70
N TYR A 301 -19.59 -8.18 -17.87
CA TYR A 301 -18.66 -8.27 -16.74
C TYR A 301 -19.41 -8.39 -15.41
N TYR A 302 -18.78 -9.04 -14.42
CA TYR A 302 -19.25 -8.93 -13.04
C TYR A 302 -19.16 -7.48 -12.57
N ARG A 303 -20.29 -6.92 -12.17
CA ARG A 303 -20.36 -5.59 -11.56
C ARG A 303 -19.76 -5.66 -10.16
N PHE A 304 -19.42 -4.50 -9.60
CA PHE A 304 -19.08 -4.40 -8.17
C PHE A 304 -20.14 -5.08 -7.29
N GLN A 305 -21.41 -5.04 -7.72
CA GLN A 305 -22.55 -5.55 -7.00
C GLN A 305 -22.71 -7.09 -7.03
N ASP A 306 -21.98 -7.80 -7.88
CA ASP A 306 -22.26 -9.22 -8.13
C ASP A 306 -21.54 -10.16 -7.14
N GLY A 307 -21.00 -9.63 -6.02
CA GLY A 307 -20.48 -10.44 -4.92
C GLY A 307 -19.12 -11.06 -5.24
N LYS A 308 -18.11 -10.22 -5.46
CA LYS A 308 -16.74 -10.65 -5.80
C LYS A 308 -16.14 -11.55 -4.70
N PRO A 309 -15.37 -12.59 -5.08
CA PRO A 309 -14.64 -13.41 -4.12
C PRO A 309 -13.60 -12.57 -3.39
N ARG A 310 -13.48 -12.79 -2.08
CA ARG A 310 -12.47 -12.14 -1.23
C ARG A 310 -11.52 -13.19 -0.68
N ILE A 311 -10.23 -12.88 -0.60
CA ILE A 311 -9.26 -13.76 0.05
C ILE A 311 -9.62 -13.86 1.53
N LEU A 312 -9.83 -15.08 2.05
CA LEU A 312 -10.13 -15.30 3.46
C LEU A 312 -8.83 -15.51 4.24
N GLU A 313 -8.76 -14.87 5.40
CA GLU A 313 -7.63 -14.95 6.31
C GLU A 313 -8.04 -15.48 7.70
N ALA A 314 -7.06 -15.94 8.46
CA ALA A 314 -7.20 -16.22 9.88
C ALA A 314 -7.17 -14.92 10.70
N ASN A 315 -7.09 -15.03 12.03
CA ASN A 315 -6.80 -13.88 12.87
C ASN A 315 -5.37 -13.38 12.56
N GLN A 316 -5.21 -12.07 12.41
CA GLN A 316 -3.93 -11.43 12.12
C GLN A 316 -3.65 -10.30 13.10
N ARG A 317 -2.37 -10.07 13.43
CA ARG A 317 -1.93 -9.01 14.35
C ARG A 317 -0.87 -8.13 13.69
N VAL A 318 -1.09 -6.82 13.73
CA VAL A 318 -0.15 -5.82 13.20
C VAL A 318 0.13 -4.79 14.30
N ASN A 319 1.40 -4.57 14.62
CA ASN A 319 1.80 -3.58 15.61
C ASN A 319 2.86 -2.61 15.06
N THR A 320 2.43 -1.39 14.75
CA THR A 320 3.30 -0.35 14.22
C THR A 320 2.64 1.02 14.34
N MET A 321 3.44 2.07 14.40
CA MET A 321 2.95 3.40 14.10
C MET A 321 2.69 3.50 12.60
N MET A 322 1.45 3.79 12.22
CA MET A 322 1.01 4.00 10.85
C MET A 322 0.80 5.50 10.63
N ILE A 323 1.62 6.06 9.76
CA ILE A 323 1.57 7.46 9.37
C ILE A 323 1.25 7.48 7.88
N SER A 324 0.03 7.89 7.54
CA SER A 324 -0.50 7.62 6.20
C SER A 324 -1.44 8.70 5.68
N GLY A 325 -1.55 8.81 4.36
CA GLY A 325 -2.56 9.58 3.68
C GLY A 325 -3.90 8.84 3.60
N LEU A 326 -4.99 9.61 3.66
CA LEU A 326 -6.36 9.09 3.51
C LEU A 326 -6.97 9.57 2.19
N VAL A 327 -8.06 8.96 1.74
CA VAL A 327 -8.87 9.52 0.65
C VAL A 327 -9.73 10.69 1.17
N PRO A 328 -10.03 11.69 0.35
CA PRO A 328 -10.97 12.76 0.70
C PRO A 328 -12.42 12.24 0.79
N SER A 329 -13.28 12.89 1.58
CA SER A 329 -14.74 12.74 1.43
C SER A 329 -15.28 13.72 0.39
N ARG A 330 -16.39 13.39 -0.26
CA ARG A 330 -17.24 14.35 -0.99
C ARG A 330 -18.63 14.40 -0.38
N LYS A 331 -19.43 15.34 -0.89
CA LYS A 331 -20.87 15.35 -0.67
C LYS A 331 -21.44 13.95 -0.90
N ASP A 332 -22.19 13.48 0.09
CA ASP A 332 -22.91 12.21 0.04
C ASP A 332 -22.02 10.95 -0.08
N GLN A 333 -20.69 11.08 0.12
CA GLN A 333 -19.74 9.96 0.13
C GLN A 333 -18.67 10.13 1.23
N SER A 334 -18.65 9.22 2.20
CA SER A 334 -17.68 9.22 3.29
C SER A 334 -16.30 8.72 2.83
N TYR A 335 -15.23 9.22 3.46
CA TYR A 335 -13.88 8.66 3.33
C TYR A 335 -13.64 7.39 4.17
N GLY A 336 -14.68 6.92 4.88
CA GLY A 336 -14.60 5.72 5.74
C GLY A 336 -13.97 5.95 7.11
N GLY A 337 -13.85 7.20 7.58
CA GLY A 337 -13.42 7.47 8.95
C GLY A 337 -12.07 6.84 9.33
N LEU A 338 -11.89 6.62 10.63
CA LEU A 338 -10.74 5.87 11.15
C LEU A 338 -10.72 4.43 10.63
N HIS A 339 -11.89 3.82 10.39
CA HIS A 339 -12.05 2.41 10.01
C HIS A 339 -11.50 2.06 8.61
N ASN A 340 -11.22 3.08 7.80
CA ASN A 340 -10.54 3.02 6.50
C ASN A 340 -9.09 3.54 6.54
N PHE A 341 -8.62 4.03 7.69
CA PHE A 341 -7.27 4.61 7.78
C PHE A 341 -6.18 3.58 7.43
N PRO A 342 -6.14 2.38 8.06
CA PRO A 342 -5.56 1.22 7.41
C PRO A 342 -6.54 0.68 6.38
N ARG A 343 -6.06 0.48 5.15
CA ARG A 343 -6.87 -0.02 4.04
C ARG A 343 -6.87 -1.55 4.02
N PHE A 344 -7.91 -2.11 3.40
CA PHE A 344 -8.16 -3.54 3.36
C PHE A 344 -8.62 -4.00 1.98
N VAL A 345 -8.17 -5.18 1.55
CA VAL A 345 -8.53 -5.81 0.26
C VAL A 345 -8.84 -7.30 0.39
N ALA A 346 -9.04 -7.77 1.63
CA ALA A 346 -9.31 -9.16 1.96
C ALA A 346 -10.39 -9.27 3.06
N GLN A 347 -10.60 -10.47 3.58
CA GLN A 347 -11.58 -10.75 4.62
C GLN A 347 -10.91 -11.44 5.82
N TRP A 348 -11.10 -10.89 7.02
CA TRP A 348 -10.64 -11.49 8.28
C TRP A 348 -11.80 -11.69 9.25
N PRO A 349 -11.76 -12.72 10.11
CA PRO A 349 -12.62 -12.82 11.28
C PRO A 349 -12.28 -11.72 12.31
N VAL A 350 -11.02 -11.63 12.74
CA VAL A 350 -10.55 -10.61 13.69
C VAL A 350 -9.20 -10.05 13.22
N LEU A 351 -9.07 -8.74 13.24
CA LEU A 351 -7.82 -8.05 12.97
C LEU A 351 -7.42 -7.21 14.19
N TYR A 352 -6.27 -7.54 14.77
CA TYR A 352 -5.69 -6.79 15.88
C TYR A 352 -4.70 -5.77 15.34
N ILE A 353 -4.92 -4.50 15.67
CA ILE A 353 -4.00 -3.43 15.29
C ILE A 353 -3.56 -2.72 16.56
N SER A 354 -2.25 -2.65 16.74
CA SER A 354 -1.61 -1.96 17.85
C SER A 354 -0.58 -0.97 17.32
N GLY A 355 -0.17 -0.03 18.18
CA GLY A 355 0.78 1.03 17.83
C GLY A 355 0.13 2.40 17.92
N GLY A 356 0.11 3.16 16.83
CA GLY A 356 -0.50 4.49 16.77
C GLY A 356 -0.82 4.92 15.35
N PHE A 357 -1.82 5.78 15.18
CA PHE A 357 -2.24 6.30 13.87
C PHE A 357 -2.02 7.80 13.79
N LEU A 358 -1.49 8.26 12.66
CA LEU A 358 -1.31 9.68 12.37
C LEU A 358 -1.60 9.96 10.89
N GLN A 359 -2.54 10.85 10.61
CA GLN A 359 -2.83 11.30 9.25
C GLN A 359 -2.10 12.62 8.98
N LEU A 360 -1.36 12.70 7.87
CA LEU A 360 -0.64 13.93 7.47
C LEU A 360 -1.25 14.65 6.27
N ASN A 361 -1.76 13.90 5.30
CA ASN A 361 -2.23 14.42 4.01
C ASN A 361 -3.36 13.54 3.43
N PHE A 362 -3.81 13.90 2.23
CA PHE A 362 -4.55 12.98 1.39
C PHE A 362 -3.57 12.15 0.54
N SER A 363 -4.00 10.94 0.20
CA SER A 363 -3.21 10.01 -0.61
C SER A 363 -3.19 10.47 -2.07
N ASN A 364 -1.99 10.54 -2.63
CA ASN A 364 -1.70 10.90 -4.01
C ASN A 364 -1.73 9.69 -4.94
N TYR A 365 -1.52 8.46 -4.45
CA TYR A 365 -1.53 7.25 -5.28
C TYR A 365 -2.83 6.47 -5.13
N ALA A 366 -3.24 6.21 -3.89
CA ALA A 366 -4.43 5.43 -3.60
C ALA A 366 -5.64 6.35 -3.40
N THR A 367 -6.09 7.01 -4.46
CA THR A 367 -7.19 8.00 -4.47
C THR A 367 -8.58 7.38 -4.64
N ALA A 368 -8.65 6.08 -4.94
CA ALA A 368 -9.90 5.33 -5.10
C ALA A 368 -10.86 5.56 -3.93
N PRO A 369 -12.12 5.99 -4.17
CA PRO A 369 -13.04 6.32 -3.09
C PRO A 369 -13.33 5.10 -2.21
N PHE A 370 -13.52 5.36 -0.92
CA PHE A 370 -13.84 4.32 0.07
C PHE A 370 -15.16 3.60 -0.29
N ASP A 371 -16.15 4.38 -0.70
CA ASP A 371 -17.45 3.94 -1.18
C ASP A 371 -17.45 3.91 -2.72
N GLN A 372 -17.97 2.82 -3.32
CA GLN A 372 -17.95 2.58 -4.76
C GLN A 372 -19.28 2.92 -5.46
N ASP A 373 -20.16 3.69 -4.82
CA ASP A 373 -21.48 4.04 -5.32
C ASP A 373 -21.51 5.08 -6.47
N ALA A 374 -20.43 5.85 -6.62
CA ALA A 374 -20.21 6.78 -7.74
C ALA A 374 -18.76 6.68 -8.22
N TRP A 375 -18.38 5.47 -8.62
CA TRP A 375 -17.04 5.14 -9.12
C TRP A 375 -16.82 5.66 -10.55
N GLU A 376 -17.87 5.64 -11.38
CA GLU A 376 -17.76 5.99 -12.80
C GLU A 376 -17.83 7.50 -13.03
N PRO A 377 -17.21 8.00 -14.11
CA PRO A 377 -17.37 9.38 -14.53
C PRO A 377 -18.85 9.77 -14.70
N ASN A 378 -19.15 11.02 -14.43
CA ASN A 378 -20.48 11.63 -14.46
C ASN A 378 -21.52 11.08 -13.44
N GLU A 379 -21.10 10.22 -12.51
CA GLU A 379 -21.95 9.77 -11.41
C GLU A 379 -21.83 10.67 -10.16
N ASN A 380 -22.98 10.88 -9.48
CA ASN A 380 -23.05 11.51 -8.17
C ASN A 380 -23.21 10.45 -7.09
N ALA A 381 -22.47 10.63 -5.98
CA ALA A 381 -22.61 9.77 -4.81
C ALA A 381 -23.99 9.92 -4.15
N ARG A 382 -24.39 8.89 -3.41
CA ARG A 382 -25.70 8.75 -2.79
C ARG A 382 -25.55 8.48 -1.30
N GLY A 383 -25.88 9.48 -0.49
CA GLY A 383 -25.61 9.47 0.96
C GLY A 383 -26.43 8.47 1.77
N ASN A 384 -27.32 7.70 1.14
CA ASN A 384 -28.14 6.70 1.81
C ASN A 384 -27.58 5.27 1.73
N ARG A 385 -26.43 5.04 1.08
CA ARG A 385 -25.90 3.67 0.96
C ARG A 385 -24.40 3.60 0.64
N GLU A 386 -23.61 3.05 1.58
CA GLU A 386 -22.22 2.68 1.32
C GLU A 386 -22.13 1.33 0.56
N SER A 387 -21.52 1.33 -0.62
CA SER A 387 -21.26 0.15 -1.45
C SER A 387 -19.81 -0.31 -1.34
N ILE A 388 -19.47 -0.93 -0.21
CA ILE A 388 -18.14 -1.46 0.07
C ILE A 388 -18.11 -2.96 -0.24
N ARG A 389 -17.50 -3.34 -1.38
CA ARG A 389 -17.54 -4.76 -1.84
C ARG A 389 -16.19 -5.39 -2.13
N TYR A 390 -15.10 -4.62 -2.06
CA TYR A 390 -13.73 -5.08 -2.25
C TYR A 390 -13.09 -5.68 -0.99
N TYR A 391 -13.69 -5.51 0.18
CA TYR A 391 -13.25 -6.16 1.42
C TYR A 391 -14.45 -6.48 2.33
N SER A 392 -14.21 -7.24 3.40
CA SER A 392 -15.20 -7.40 4.48
C SER A 392 -14.65 -6.76 5.75
N PRO A 393 -15.39 -5.86 6.41
CA PRO A 393 -14.93 -5.28 7.68
C PRO A 393 -14.66 -6.38 8.71
N PRO A 394 -13.43 -6.49 9.24
CA PRO A 394 -13.13 -7.47 10.27
C PRO A 394 -13.66 -6.99 11.63
N ALA A 395 -13.74 -7.90 12.61
CA ALA A 395 -13.80 -7.47 14.00
C ALA A 395 -12.47 -6.78 14.35
N ARG A 396 -12.49 -5.45 14.36
CA ARG A 396 -11.32 -4.61 14.59
C ARG A 396 -11.03 -4.53 16.09
N ARG A 397 -9.82 -4.90 16.49
CA ARG A 397 -9.35 -4.81 17.87
C ARG A 397 -8.18 -3.84 17.90
N TRP A 398 -8.49 -2.58 18.16
CA TRP A 398 -7.54 -1.47 18.07
C TRP A 398 -7.13 -1.01 19.45
N GLY A 399 -5.86 -0.70 19.61
CA GLY A 399 -5.34 -0.14 20.85
C GLY A 399 -4.03 0.58 20.62
N TYR A 400 -3.80 1.62 21.39
CA TYR A 400 -2.46 2.19 21.50
C TYR A 400 -1.52 1.17 22.14
N ASP A 401 -0.33 1.00 21.58
CA ASP A 401 0.68 0.15 22.19
C ASP A 401 1.43 0.92 23.28
N VAL A 402 1.16 0.60 24.54
CA VAL A 402 1.86 1.19 25.69
C VAL A 402 3.35 0.85 25.74
N GLY A 403 3.79 -0.17 24.99
CA GLY A 403 5.21 -0.47 24.72
C GLY A 403 5.99 0.75 24.23
N LEU A 404 5.34 1.60 23.42
CA LEU A 404 5.92 2.83 22.88
C LEU A 404 6.30 3.86 23.94
N GLN A 405 5.77 3.78 25.17
CA GLN A 405 6.11 4.69 26.27
C GLN A 405 7.39 4.27 27.02
N TYR A 406 7.81 3.01 26.89
CA TYR A 406 8.99 2.47 27.56
C TYR A 406 10.28 2.65 26.75
N VAL A 407 10.15 3.08 25.51
CA VAL A 407 11.26 3.21 24.55
C VAL A 407 11.41 4.66 24.08
N PRO A 408 12.62 5.09 23.71
CA PRO A 408 12.79 6.40 23.08
C PRO A 408 11.93 6.53 21.82
N ALA A 409 11.42 7.74 21.58
CA ALA A 409 10.69 8.06 20.35
C ALA A 409 11.53 7.72 19.11
N GLY A 410 10.89 7.14 18.09
CA GLY A 410 11.52 6.85 16.82
C GLY A 410 11.90 8.13 16.04
N PRO A 411 12.74 8.01 15.00
CA PRO A 411 13.16 9.12 14.16
C PRO A 411 12.02 10.01 13.65
N ILE A 412 10.86 9.43 13.31
CA ILE A 412 9.72 10.20 12.81
C ILE A 412 8.98 10.88 13.96
N ALA A 413 8.66 10.14 15.04
CA ALA A 413 8.06 10.70 16.25
C ALA A 413 8.85 11.89 16.82
N GLN A 414 10.18 11.80 16.86
CA GLN A 414 11.04 12.87 17.35
C GLN A 414 10.84 14.20 16.59
N ARG A 415 10.57 14.14 15.28
CA ARG A 415 10.34 15.33 14.46
C ARG A 415 9.04 16.06 14.82
N PHE A 416 8.04 15.39 15.39
CA PHE A 416 6.81 16.05 15.85
C PHE A 416 6.99 16.79 17.18
N VAL A 417 8.01 16.45 17.96
CA VAL A 417 8.27 17.06 19.28
C VAL A 417 9.04 18.38 19.13
N SER A 418 9.82 18.53 18.07
CA SER A 418 10.56 19.76 17.76
C SER A 418 9.91 20.49 16.58
N ALA A 419 9.42 21.72 16.78
CA ALA A 419 9.11 22.61 15.66
C ALA A 419 10.41 22.90 14.90
N GLN A 420 10.65 22.23 13.77
CA GLN A 420 11.82 22.49 12.95
C GLN A 420 11.71 23.89 12.31
N HIS A 421 12.82 24.61 12.29
CA HIS A 421 13.01 25.72 11.36
C HIS A 421 13.02 25.16 9.92
N ILE A 422 12.57 25.98 8.95
CA ILE A 422 11.91 25.60 7.67
C ILE A 422 12.80 24.83 6.65
N ARG A 423 13.90 24.18 7.03
CA ARG A 423 14.78 23.46 6.08
C ARG A 423 15.28 22.14 6.66
N SER A 424 14.80 21.04 6.08
CA SER A 424 15.49 19.73 6.13
C SER A 424 16.41 19.65 4.92
N GLU A 425 17.58 20.31 4.99
CA GLU A 425 18.63 20.16 4.00
C GLU A 425 19.71 19.26 4.62
N PHE A 426 19.89 18.07 4.07
CA PHE A 426 21.01 17.20 4.40
C PHE A 426 21.96 17.25 3.20
N TYR A 427 23.07 17.94 3.38
CA TYR A 427 24.15 17.97 2.40
C TYR A 427 25.04 16.76 2.68
N SER A 428 25.06 15.81 1.77
CA SER A 428 26.20 14.92 1.64
C SER A 428 27.16 15.64 0.69
N GLU A 429 28.28 16.12 1.22
CA GLU A 429 29.39 16.55 0.36
C GLU A 429 30.10 15.26 -0.09
N PRO A 430 29.93 14.83 -1.36
CA PRO A 430 30.81 13.81 -1.91
C PRO A 430 32.27 14.26 -1.75
N PRO A 431 33.20 13.32 -1.52
CA PRO A 431 34.63 13.62 -1.56
C PRO A 431 34.99 14.43 -2.81
N ALA A 432 35.93 15.36 -2.70
CA ALA A 432 36.29 16.22 -3.83
C ALA A 432 36.74 15.40 -5.06
N ASP A 433 37.32 14.23 -4.84
CA ASP A 433 37.78 13.24 -5.82
C ASP A 433 36.70 12.25 -6.28
N ASP A 434 35.43 12.45 -5.91
CA ASP A 434 34.33 11.63 -6.44
C ASP A 434 34.25 11.76 -7.98
N PRO A 435 34.12 10.65 -8.73
CA PRO A 435 34.11 10.69 -10.19
C PRO A 435 33.03 11.59 -10.79
N TYR A 436 31.87 11.73 -10.15
CA TYR A 436 30.83 12.63 -10.61
C TYR A 436 31.22 14.10 -10.39
N MET A 437 31.82 14.44 -9.26
CA MET A 437 32.28 15.80 -8.96
C MET A 437 33.46 16.23 -9.84
N ALA A 438 34.40 15.31 -10.10
CA ALA A 438 35.49 15.53 -11.04
C ALA A 438 34.94 15.79 -12.45
N ASN A 439 34.06 14.91 -12.96
CA ASN A 439 33.46 15.08 -14.28
C ASN A 439 32.63 16.38 -14.39
N LEU A 440 31.85 16.71 -13.37
CA LEU A 440 31.06 17.93 -13.34
C LEU A 440 31.96 19.19 -13.33
N CYS A 441 33.03 19.18 -12.52
CA CYS A 441 34.04 20.24 -12.54
C CYS A 441 34.64 20.39 -13.93
N HIS A 442 35.08 19.29 -14.54
CA HIS A 442 35.69 19.25 -15.87
C HIS A 442 34.77 19.81 -16.98
N HIS A 443 33.46 19.70 -16.83
CA HIS A 443 32.48 20.20 -17.79
C HIS A 443 32.02 21.66 -17.56
N LEU A 444 32.24 22.21 -16.37
CA LEU A 444 31.79 23.56 -16.00
C LEU A 444 32.89 24.61 -16.01
N THR A 445 34.16 24.22 -15.90
CA THR A 445 35.28 25.15 -15.86
C THR A 445 35.99 25.26 -17.21
N ASP A 446 36.42 26.48 -17.55
CA ASP A 446 37.17 26.76 -18.78
C ASP A 446 38.64 26.28 -18.71
N GLU A 447 39.15 25.97 -17.50
CA GLU A 447 40.51 25.44 -17.27
C GLU A 447 40.51 24.24 -16.31
N PRO A 448 40.07 23.06 -16.80
CA PRO A 448 39.84 21.89 -15.94
C PRO A 448 41.11 21.29 -15.32
N GLU A 449 42.21 21.26 -16.07
CA GLU A 449 43.46 20.66 -15.64
C GLU A 449 44.16 21.42 -14.49
N ALA A 450 43.81 22.69 -14.27
CA ALA A 450 44.40 23.53 -13.23
C ALA A 450 43.55 23.63 -11.96
N ARG A 451 42.27 23.23 -12.01
CA ARG A 451 41.28 23.54 -10.97
C ARG A 451 40.43 22.36 -10.51
N CYS A 452 40.44 21.25 -11.23
CA CYS A 452 39.69 20.06 -10.85
C CYS A 452 40.62 18.98 -10.25
N PRO A 453 40.15 18.23 -9.26
CA PRO A 453 40.87 17.06 -8.74
C PRO A 453 40.99 15.98 -9.82
N SER A 454 42.17 15.37 -9.89
CA SER A 454 42.56 14.36 -10.89
C SER A 454 42.07 12.96 -10.55
#